data_AF-A0A6L3Y017-F1
#
_entry.id   AF-A0A6L3Y017-F1
#
_cell.length_a   1.000
_cell.length_b   1.000
_cell.length_c   1.000
_cell.angle_alpha   90.00
_cell.angle_beta   90.00
_cell.angle_gamma   90.00
#
_symmetry.space_group_name_H-M   'P 1'
#
loop_
_entity.id
_entity.type
_entity.pdbx_description
1 polymer ?
#
loop_
_entity_poly.entity_id
_entity_poly.type
_entity_poly.pdbx_seq_one_letter_code
_entity_poly.pdbx_strand_id
1 'polypeptide(L)'
;TTEYENGAAVKVKAKFRVYSSYLVALSDYVGLLSRNPRYTAVTQAATPEQGAQALQNAGYATDPNYARKLTSMIQQLKSMSEKVSKAYSTDLENLF
;
A
#
# COMPACT_ATOMS: atom_id res chain seq x y z
N THR A 1 -0.44 -3.47 -18.06
CA THR A 1 -0.87 -2.56 -16.99
C THR A 1 -1.87 -1.56 -17.52
N THR A 2 -2.55 -0.83 -16.65
CA THR A 2 -3.36 0.34 -17.01
C THR A 2 -2.67 1.56 -16.43
N GLU A 3 -2.41 2.57 -17.25
CA GLU A 3 -1.90 3.87 -16.82
C GLU A 3 -2.93 4.96 -17.12
N TYR A 4 -2.89 6.07 -16.40
CA TYR A 4 -3.74 7.22 -16.67
C TYR A 4 -2.93 8.32 -17.33
N GLU A 5 -3.28 8.65 -18.57
CA GLU A 5 -2.67 9.73 -19.35
C GLU A 5 -3.75 10.78 -19.66
N ASN A 6 -3.52 12.03 -19.28
CA ASN A 6 -4.50 13.12 -19.43
C ASN A 6 -5.89 12.78 -18.85
N GLY A 7 -5.92 11.99 -17.76
CA GLY A 7 -7.16 11.54 -17.10
C GLY A 7 -7.85 10.34 -17.76
N ALA A 8 -7.35 9.83 -18.88
CA ALA A 8 -7.90 8.66 -19.56
C ALA A 8 -7.10 7.39 -19.24
N ALA A 9 -7.79 6.27 -19.06
CA ALA A 9 -7.17 4.97 -18.80
C ALA A 9 -6.63 4.34 -20.11
N VAL A 10 -5.33 4.07 -20.16
CA VAL A 10 -4.61 3.51 -21.31
C VAL A 10 -4.04 2.13 -20.95
N LYS A 11 -4.19 1.15 -21.85
CA LYS A 11 -3.61 -0.19 -21.68
C LYS A 11 -2.19 -0.22 -22.24
N VAL A 12 -1.23 -0.58 -21.40
CA VAL A 12 0.20 -0.61 -21.75
C VAL A 12 0.79 -2.00 -21.49
N LYS A 13 1.63 -2.51 -22.39
CA LYS A 13 2.45 -3.70 -22.13
C LYS A 13 3.74 -3.26 -21.45
N ALA A 14 4.00 -3.76 -20.24
CA ALA A 14 5.17 -3.41 -19.44
C ALA A 14 5.80 -4.68 -18.85
N LYS A 15 7.11 -4.62 -18.58
CA LYS A 15 7.85 -5.66 -17.85
C LYS A 15 7.76 -5.39 -16.36
N PHE A 16 7.59 -6.44 -15.57
CA PHE A 16 7.51 -6.37 -14.10
C PHE A 16 8.62 -7.19 -13.47
N ARG A 17 9.07 -6.77 -12.28
CA ARG A 17 10.02 -7.54 -11.47
C ARG A 17 9.34 -8.83 -11.00
N VAL A 18 10.12 -9.91 -10.97
CA VAL A 18 9.70 -11.23 -10.46
C VAL A 18 10.54 -11.52 -9.22
N TYR A 19 9.90 -12.02 -8.16
CA TYR A 19 10.54 -12.29 -6.88
C TYR A 19 10.27 -13.71 -6.44
N SER A 20 11.22 -14.28 -5.68
CA SER A 20 11.13 -15.64 -5.15
C SER A 20 10.20 -15.77 -3.93
N SER A 21 9.88 -14.66 -3.25
CA SER A 21 8.96 -14.64 -2.12
C SER A 21 8.37 -13.25 -1.88
N TYR A 22 7.30 -13.19 -1.06
CA TYR A 22 6.72 -11.93 -0.60
C TYR A 22 7.71 -11.10 0.21
N LEU A 23 8.56 -11.74 1.03
CA LEU A 23 9.58 -11.03 1.80
C LEU A 23 10.52 -10.26 0.88
N VAL A 24 11.03 -10.90 -0.18
CA VAL A 24 11.92 -10.25 -1.16
C VAL A 24 11.20 -9.10 -1.87
N ALA A 25 9.94 -9.29 -2.26
CA ALA A 25 9.15 -8.24 -2.91
C ALA A 25 8.91 -7.02 -2.00
N LEU A 26 8.56 -7.26 -0.73
CA LEU A 26 8.31 -6.20 0.25
C LEU A 26 9.60 -5.46 0.63
N SER A 27 10.71 -6.18 0.83
CA SER A 27 12.01 -5.56 1.10
C SER A 27 12.49 -4.68 -0.04
N ASP A 28 12.32 -5.14 -1.29
CA ASP A 28 12.67 -4.32 -2.46
C ASP A 28 11.75 -3.09 -2.60
N TYR A 29 10.44 -3.25 -2.33
CA TYR A 29 9.49 -2.14 -2.31
C TYR A 29 9.86 -1.07 -1.27
N VAL A 30 10.12 -1.47 -0.03
CA VAL A 30 10.58 -0.53 1.01
C VAL A 30 11.91 0.10 0.62
N GLY A 31 12.84 -0.69 0.06
CA GLY A 31 14.11 -0.18 -0.45
C GLY A 31 13.95 0.86 -1.57
N LEU A 32 12.95 0.73 -2.45
CA LEU A 32 12.62 1.75 -3.44
C LEU A 32 12.18 3.06 -2.77
N LEU A 33 11.30 2.98 -1.77
CA LEU A 33 10.79 4.15 -1.06
C LEU A 33 11.89 4.84 -0.23
N SER A 34 12.75 4.08 0.44
CA SER A 34 13.80 4.64 1.31
C SER A 34 14.98 5.23 0.55
N ARG A 35 15.33 4.71 -0.63
CA ARG A 35 16.51 5.15 -1.39
C ARG A 35 16.22 6.28 -2.37
N ASN A 36 14.96 6.49 -2.75
CA ASN A 36 14.61 7.52 -3.73
C ASN A 36 14.06 8.77 -3.01
N PRO A 37 14.75 9.92 -3.07
CA PRO A 37 14.33 11.16 -2.40
C PRO A 37 12.91 11.61 -2.74
N ARG A 38 12.40 11.21 -3.92
CA ARG A 38 11.01 11.40 -4.36
C ARG A 38 9.98 10.93 -3.32
N TYR A 39 10.32 9.92 -2.52
CA TYR A 39 9.43 9.31 -1.54
C TYR A 39 9.76 9.67 -0.08
N THR A 40 10.57 10.70 0.17
CA THR A 40 10.97 11.11 1.53
C THR A 40 9.75 11.32 2.45
N ALA A 41 8.72 12.02 1.96
CA ALA A 41 7.48 12.25 2.74
C ALA A 41 6.72 10.95 3.06
N VAL A 42 6.85 9.90 2.24
CA VAL A 42 6.24 8.59 2.50
C VAL A 42 6.94 7.93 3.69
N THR A 43 8.27 7.98 3.73
CA THR A 43 9.07 7.39 4.82
C THR A 43 8.94 8.11 6.16
N GLN A 44 8.46 9.36 6.15
CA GLN A 44 8.27 10.20 7.33
C GLN A 44 6.80 10.25 7.79
N ALA A 45 5.88 9.61 7.06
CA ALA A 45 4.46 9.65 7.38
C ALA A 45 4.18 8.96 8.73
N ALA A 46 3.44 9.65 9.61
CA ALA A 46 3.09 9.12 10.92
C ALA A 46 1.88 8.16 10.88
N THR A 47 1.07 8.25 9.83
CA THR A 47 -0.08 7.35 9.63
C THR A 47 -0.09 6.76 8.21
N PRO A 48 -0.71 5.58 8.04
CA PRO A 48 -0.89 4.99 6.71
C PRO A 48 -1.64 5.92 5.74
N GLU A 49 -2.61 6.69 6.22
CA GLU A 49 -3.37 7.66 5.41
C GLU A 49 -2.48 8.81 4.92
N GLN A 50 -1.60 9.33 5.79
CA GLN A 50 -0.59 10.31 5.38
C GLN A 50 0.38 9.71 4.35
N GLY A 51 0.79 8.46 4.55
CA GLY A 51 1.64 7.73 3.60
C GLY A 51 0.98 7.56 2.23
N ALA A 52 -0.32 7.26 2.19
CA ALA A 52 -1.09 7.14 0.95
C ALA A 52 -1.14 8.46 0.18
N GLN A 53 -1.38 9.58 0.88
CA GLN A 53 -1.35 10.90 0.26
C GLN A 53 0.06 11.27 -0.23
N ALA A 54 1.09 10.97 0.56
CA ALA A 54 2.48 11.20 0.17
C ALA A 54 2.87 10.40 -1.07
N LEU A 55 2.41 9.15 -1.20
CA LEU A 55 2.63 8.31 -2.40
C LEU A 55 2.00 8.94 -3.64
N GLN A 56 0.76 9.46 -3.53
CA GLN A 56 0.11 10.12 -4.65
C GLN A 56 0.81 11.43 -5.02
N ASN A 57 1.17 12.26 -4.04
CA ASN A 57 1.89 13.52 -4.28
C ASN A 57 3.26 13.26 -4.92
N ALA A 58 3.92 12.18 -4.52
CA ALA A 58 5.15 11.72 -5.14
C ALA A 58 4.91 11.17 -6.55
N GLY A 59 3.68 10.87 -6.98
CA GLY A 59 3.37 10.32 -8.30
C GLY A 59 3.67 8.82 -8.45
N TYR A 60 3.53 8.06 -7.35
CA TYR A 60 3.72 6.61 -7.36
C TYR A 60 2.81 5.89 -8.37
N ALA A 61 1.57 6.36 -8.49
CA ALA A 61 0.60 5.90 -9.48
C ALA A 61 0.11 7.07 -10.33
N THR A 62 -0.21 6.79 -11.59
CA THR A 62 -0.78 7.78 -12.52
C THR A 62 -2.27 8.04 -12.28
N ASP A 63 -2.96 7.15 -11.56
CA ASP A 63 -4.37 7.31 -11.22
C ASP A 63 -4.60 8.47 -10.24
N PRO A 64 -5.43 9.48 -10.60
CA PRO A 64 -5.71 10.63 -9.73
C PRO A 64 -6.47 10.27 -8.44
N ASN A 65 -7.02 9.06 -8.34
CA ASN A 65 -7.79 8.58 -7.21
C ASN A 65 -7.03 7.57 -6.35
N TYR A 66 -5.72 7.42 -6.58
CA TYR A 66 -4.89 6.40 -5.93
C TYR A 66 -4.92 6.47 -4.40
N ALA A 67 -4.63 7.63 -3.80
CA ALA A 67 -4.61 7.76 -2.33
C ALA A 67 -5.98 7.44 -1.73
N ARG A 68 -7.08 7.88 -2.37
CA ARG A 68 -8.44 7.58 -1.90
C ARG A 68 -8.70 6.07 -1.85
N LYS A 69 -8.34 5.35 -2.92
CA LYS A 69 -8.51 3.90 -2.98
C LYS A 69 -7.63 3.19 -1.95
N LEU A 70 -6.37 3.61 -1.82
CA LEU A 70 -5.44 3.03 -0.85
C LEU A 70 -5.91 3.26 0.60
N THR A 71 -6.38 4.47 0.93
CA THR A 71 -6.97 4.77 2.24
C THR A 71 -8.21 3.92 2.53
N SER A 72 -9.07 3.71 1.54
CA SER A 72 -10.22 2.80 1.70
C SER A 72 -9.78 1.36 2.03
N MET A 73 -8.75 0.85 1.34
CA MET A 73 -8.18 -0.47 1.65
C MET A 73 -7.53 -0.52 3.04
N ILE A 74 -6.81 0.52 3.45
CA ILE A 74 -6.22 0.63 4.79
C ILE A 74 -7.31 0.53 5.87
N GLN A 75 -8.44 1.22 5.70
CA GLN A 75 -9.55 1.18 6.65
C GLN A 75 -10.17 -0.23 6.72
N GLN A 76 -10.35 -0.89 5.58
CA GLN A 76 -10.83 -2.27 5.54
C GLN A 76 -9.88 -3.23 6.28
N LEU A 77 -8.56 -3.09 6.06
CA LEU A 77 -7.54 -3.88 6.74
C LEU A 77 -7.54 -3.64 8.26
N LYS A 78 -7.68 -2.38 8.71
CA LYS A 78 -7.80 -2.05 10.14
C LYS A 78 -8.98 -2.79 10.77
N SER A 79 -10.17 -2.71 10.15
CA SER A 79 -11.37 -3.40 10.63
C SER A 79 -11.20 -4.93 10.65
N MET A 80 -10.56 -5.49 9.64
CA MET A 80 -10.28 -6.93 9.60
C MET A 80 -9.32 -7.34 10.72
N SER A 81 -8.23 -6.61 10.92
CA SER A 81 -7.25 -6.89 11.99
C SER A 81 -7.88 -6.84 13.39
N GLU A 82 -8.77 -5.88 13.64
CA GLU A 82 -9.52 -5.79 14.89
C GLU A 82 -10.42 -7.01 15.11
N LYS A 83 -11.15 -7.45 14.07
CA LYS A 83 -12.00 -8.65 14.14
C LYS A 83 -11.18 -9.91 14.38
N VAL A 84 -10.04 -10.05 13.71
CA VAL A 84 -9.13 -11.18 13.85
C VAL A 84 -8.54 -11.22 15.27
N SER A 85 -8.08 -10.08 15.77
CA SER A 85 -7.59 -9.95 17.14
C SER A 85 -8.65 -10.38 18.16
N LYS A 86 -9.88 -9.88 18.00
CA LYS A 86 -11.01 -10.24 18.87
C LYS A 86 -11.32 -11.74 18.82
N ALA A 87 -11.35 -12.35 17.63
CA ALA A 87 -11.61 -13.78 17.48
C ALA A 87 -10.57 -14.63 18.22
N TYR A 88 -9.28 -14.33 18.06
CA TYR A 88 -8.22 -15.03 18.78
C TYR A 88 -8.29 -14.83 20.30
N SER A 89 -8.59 -13.62 20.77
CA SER A 89 -8.76 -13.38 22.21
C SER A 89 -9.92 -14.22 22.78
N THR A 90 -11.05 -14.26 22.07
CA THR A 90 -12.21 -15.08 22.47
C THR A 90 -11.90 -16.58 22.44
N ASP A 91 -11.19 -17.07 21.42
CA ASP A 91 -10.80 -18.48 21.35
C ASP A 91 -9.86 -18.88 22.49
N LEU A 92 -8.95 -18.00 22.90
CA LEU A 92 -8.05 -18.25 24.03
C LEU A 92 -8.79 -18.23 25.37
N GLU A 93 -9.73 -17.31 25.57
CA GLU A 93 -10.58 -17.28 26.77
C GLU A 93 -11.45 -18.53 26.91
N ASN A 94 -11.87 -19.15 25.80
CA ASN A 94 -12.67 -20.37 25.82
C ASN A 94 -11.84 -21.66 26.03
N LEU A 95 -10.51 -21.59 25.93
CA LEU A 95 -9.62 -22.75 26.05
C LEU A 95 -9.19 -23.02 27.50
N PHE A 96 -9.33 -22.05 28.39
CA PHE A 96 -8.92 -22.10 29.80
C PHE A 96 -10.09 -21.76 30.73
#